data_AF-A0A653YCC6-F1
#
_entry.id   AF-A0A653YCC6-F1
#
_cell.length_a   1.000
_cell.length_b   1.000
_cell.length_c   1.000
_cell.angle_alpha   90.00
_cell.angle_beta   90.00
_cell.angle_gamma   90.00
#
_symmetry.space_group_name_H-M   'P 1'
#
loop_
_entity.id
_entity.type
_entity.pdbx_description
1 polymer ?
#
loop_
_entity_poly.entity_id
_entity_poly.type
_entity_poly.pdbx_seq_one_letter_code
_entity_poly.pdbx_strand_id
1 'polypeptide(L)'
;MKSILFTFLILSFNSFIFAQGGWNIGYLKVENINKNDIGKTFRIDFKSDKIKEKDPFIRSYFSTKDSNFLFIDNNKIKFIEERKIHVDSGYYNDQFLICKRCKAPLRILDVVLLEIKPEKIVFLADFELSIDDKANTIKFKKEIEISKNELDGLIFLDSKS
;
A
#
# COMPACT_ATOMS: atom_id res chain seq x y z
N MET A 1 30.24 19.07 -44.89
CA MET A 1 30.33 18.28 -43.64
C MET A 1 30.21 19.12 -42.36
N LYS A 2 30.76 20.34 -42.26
CA LYS A 2 30.65 21.18 -41.05
C LYS A 2 29.22 21.62 -40.66
N SER A 3 28.34 21.81 -41.65
CA SER A 3 26.94 22.25 -41.42
C SER A 3 26.06 21.19 -40.75
N ILE A 4 26.24 19.90 -41.11
CA ILE A 4 25.45 18.78 -40.58
C ILE A 4 25.71 18.56 -39.08
N LEU A 5 26.96 18.78 -38.64
CA LEU A 5 27.36 18.64 -37.23
C LEU A 5 26.65 19.68 -36.35
N PHE A 6 26.44 20.89 -36.87
CA PHE A 6 25.78 21.98 -36.15
C PHE A 6 24.27 21.70 -36.00
N THR A 7 23.64 21.11 -37.02
CA THR A 7 22.22 20.72 -36.98
C THR A 7 21.97 19.61 -35.96
N PHE A 8 22.87 18.63 -35.85
CA PHE A 8 22.77 17.55 -34.85
C PHE A 8 22.91 18.08 -33.41
N LEU A 9 23.77 19.07 -33.20
CA LEU A 9 23.98 19.66 -31.86
C LEU A 9 22.73 20.43 -31.38
N ILE A 10 22.03 21.13 -32.27
CA ILE A 10 20.81 21.88 -31.93
C ILE A 10 19.64 20.94 -31.61
N LEU A 11 19.58 19.77 -32.26
CA LEU A 11 18.55 18.76 -31.98
C LEU A 11 18.71 18.13 -30.58
N SER A 12 19.95 18.01 -30.07
CA SER A 12 20.20 17.45 -28.73
C SER A 12 19.89 18.41 -27.57
N PHE A 13 19.83 19.73 -27.82
CA PHE A 13 19.47 20.72 -26.80
C PHE A 13 17.95 20.82 -26.57
N ASN A 14 17.12 20.31 -27.49
CA ASN A 14 15.66 20.26 -27.33
C ASN A 14 15.15 19.00 -26.63
N SER A 15 16.02 18.02 -26.39
CA SER A 15 15.72 16.84 -25.57
C SER A 15 15.92 17.16 -24.09
N PHE A 16 15.09 18.06 -23.54
CA PHE A 16 14.77 18.05 -22.12
C PHE A 16 13.91 16.81 -21.85
N ILE A 17 14.56 15.64 -21.84
CA ILE A 17 13.95 14.38 -21.46
C ILE A 17 13.74 14.48 -19.95
N PHE A 18 12.53 14.88 -19.54
CA PHE A 18 12.04 14.67 -18.19
C PHE A 18 11.78 13.17 -18.00
N ALA A 19 12.86 12.38 -17.95
CA ALA A 19 12.82 11.02 -17.40
C ALA A 19 12.88 11.11 -15.87
N GLN A 20 11.90 11.78 -15.29
CA GLN A 20 11.48 11.51 -13.93
C GLN A 20 10.04 11.06 -14.05
N GLY A 21 9.85 9.80 -14.42
CA GLY A 21 8.59 9.13 -14.15
C GLY A 21 8.42 9.10 -12.64
N GLY A 22 7.89 10.18 -12.08
CA GLY A 22 7.49 10.23 -10.68
C GLY A 22 6.44 9.16 -10.51
N TRP A 23 6.72 8.19 -9.64
CA TRP A 23 5.78 7.15 -9.32
C TRP A 23 4.65 7.85 -8.57
N ASN A 24 3.56 8.18 -9.27
CA ASN A 24 2.35 8.70 -8.63
C ASN A 24 1.61 7.52 -8.03
N ILE A 25 2.18 6.94 -6.96
CA ILE A 25 1.63 5.73 -6.31
C ILE A 25 0.36 6.06 -5.51
N GLY A 26 -0.16 7.29 -5.61
CA GLY A 26 -1.32 7.72 -4.84
C GLY A 26 -1.07 7.56 -3.33
N TYR A 27 0.04 8.09 -2.82
CA TYR A 27 0.35 7.98 -1.40
C TYR A 27 -0.19 9.16 -0.60
N LEU A 28 -0.95 8.87 0.46
CA LEU A 28 -1.51 9.84 1.39
C LEU A 28 -0.90 9.62 2.78
N LYS A 29 0.00 10.52 3.19
CA LYS A 29 0.55 10.49 4.55
C LYS A 29 -0.54 10.63 5.60
N VAL A 30 -0.37 9.98 6.74
CA VAL A 30 -1.34 10.01 7.85
C VAL A 30 -1.70 11.42 8.31
N GLU A 31 -0.74 12.35 8.28
CA GLU A 31 -0.92 13.77 8.64
C GLU A 31 -1.78 14.57 7.65
N ASN A 32 -1.92 14.08 6.41
CA ASN A 32 -2.65 14.75 5.33
C ASN A 32 -4.08 14.22 5.15
N ILE A 33 -4.44 13.14 5.84
CA ILE A 33 -5.78 12.53 5.77
C ILE A 33 -6.80 13.53 6.30
N ASN A 34 -7.81 13.84 5.49
CA ASN A 34 -8.83 14.82 5.84
C ASN A 34 -10.24 14.34 5.44
N LYS A 35 -11.26 15.14 5.76
CA LYS A 35 -12.67 14.78 5.55
C LYS A 35 -13.03 14.48 4.09
N ASN A 36 -12.28 15.03 3.12
CA ASN A 36 -12.51 14.77 1.70
C ASN A 36 -12.08 13.36 1.27
N ASP A 37 -11.40 12.62 2.14
CA ASP A 37 -10.95 11.25 1.89
C ASP A 37 -11.94 10.20 2.40
N ILE A 38 -12.93 10.61 3.18
CA ILE A 38 -13.98 9.72 3.69
C ILE A 38 -14.78 9.15 2.51
N GLY A 39 -15.05 7.84 2.56
CA GLY A 39 -15.73 7.08 1.52
C GLY A 39 -14.81 6.55 0.41
N LYS A 40 -13.54 6.97 0.37
CA LYS A 40 -12.56 6.44 -0.60
C LYS A 40 -11.95 5.13 -0.13
N THR A 41 -11.47 4.35 -1.09
CA THR A 41 -10.83 3.05 -0.87
C THR A 41 -9.32 3.19 -0.86
N PHE A 42 -8.68 2.55 0.11
CA PHE A 42 -7.26 2.60 0.37
C PHE A 42 -6.68 1.23 0.69
N ARG A 43 -5.36 1.14 0.61
CA ARG A 43 -4.56 0.14 1.33
C ARG A 43 -3.84 0.80 2.49
N ILE A 44 -3.67 0.03 3.56
CA ILE A 44 -3.03 0.47 4.80
C ILE A 44 -1.52 0.27 4.68
N ASP A 45 -0.76 1.33 5.00
CA ASP A 45 0.70 1.31 5.13
C ASP A 45 1.05 1.50 6.62
N PHE A 46 1.51 0.43 7.25
CA PHE A 46 1.83 0.45 8.68
C PHE A 46 3.14 1.17 8.93
N LYS A 47 3.19 1.87 10.08
CA LYS A 47 4.45 2.41 10.57
C LYS A 47 5.39 1.28 10.96
N SER A 48 6.57 1.24 10.34
CA SER A 48 7.59 0.22 10.57
C SER A 48 8.41 0.49 11.84
N ASP A 49 8.36 -0.42 12.80
CA ASP A 49 9.42 -0.56 13.83
C ASP A 49 10.61 -1.29 13.20
N LYS A 50 11.44 -0.53 12.45
CA LYS A 50 12.56 -1.01 11.63
C LYS A 50 13.30 -2.24 12.18
N ILE A 51 13.03 -3.40 11.58
CA ILE A 51 14.03 -4.46 11.35
C ILE A 51 13.90 -4.86 9.88
N LYS A 52 14.69 -4.24 9.01
CA LYS A 52 14.78 -4.61 7.59
C LYS A 52 15.25 -6.07 7.51
N GLU A 53 14.35 -6.99 7.20
CA GLU A 53 14.74 -8.39 6.98
C GLU A 53 15.09 -8.65 5.51
N LYS A 54 16.35 -9.03 5.33
CA LYS A 54 16.99 -9.76 4.23
C LYS A 54 17.24 -9.06 2.89
N ASP A 55 18.42 -9.34 2.36
CA ASP A 55 18.89 -8.89 1.04
C ASP A 55 17.98 -9.40 -0.09
N PRO A 56 17.69 -8.56 -1.09
CA PRO A 56 16.73 -8.87 -2.14
C PRO A 56 17.25 -9.93 -3.11
N PHE A 57 16.41 -10.93 -3.41
CA PHE A 57 16.58 -11.79 -4.59
C PHE A 57 15.88 -11.17 -5.81
N ILE A 58 16.55 -11.25 -6.97
CA ILE A 58 16.44 -10.44 -8.20
C ILE A 58 15.04 -10.29 -8.83
N ARG A 59 13.98 -11.01 -8.39
CA ARG A 59 12.70 -11.07 -9.13
C ARG A 59 11.44 -10.65 -8.37
N SER A 60 11.47 -10.49 -7.05
CA SER A 60 10.33 -9.97 -6.28
C SER A 60 10.81 -9.40 -4.95
N TYR A 61 10.58 -8.11 -4.72
CA TYR A 61 10.93 -7.49 -3.45
C TYR A 61 9.82 -7.75 -2.43
N PHE A 62 10.04 -8.67 -1.49
CA PHE A 62 9.30 -8.68 -0.21
C PHE A 62 10.07 -7.78 0.74
N SER A 63 9.75 -6.48 0.77
CA SER A 63 10.65 -5.49 1.40
C SER A 63 10.21 -5.00 2.79
N THR A 64 8.98 -5.28 3.21
CA THR A 64 8.47 -4.81 4.50
C THR A 64 7.63 -5.91 5.14
N LYS A 65 8.02 -6.35 6.35
CA LYS A 65 7.17 -7.15 7.25
C LYS A 65 6.66 -6.24 8.36
N ASP A 66 6.17 -5.07 7.97
CA ASP A 66 5.67 -4.11 8.92
C ASP A 66 4.43 -4.72 9.56
N SER A 67 4.33 -4.63 10.87
CA SER A 67 3.29 -5.35 11.58
C SER A 67 2.76 -4.47 12.67
N ASN A 68 1.45 -4.31 12.68
CA ASN A 68 0.80 -3.49 13.67
C ASN A 68 -0.54 -4.08 14.09
N PHE A 69 -1.15 -3.46 15.07
CA PHE A 69 -2.39 -3.93 15.64
C PHE A 69 -3.60 -3.19 15.05
N LEU A 70 -4.67 -3.95 14.85
CA LEU A 70 -5.98 -3.45 14.47
C LEU A 70 -6.95 -3.78 15.61
N PHE A 71 -7.87 -2.87 15.91
CA PHE A 71 -8.98 -3.16 16.80
C PHE A 71 -10.20 -3.61 16.00
N ILE A 72 -10.74 -4.78 16.33
CA ILE A 72 -11.87 -5.42 15.66
C ILE A 72 -12.83 -5.94 16.75
N ASP A 73 -14.04 -5.39 16.85
CA ASP A 73 -14.98 -5.67 17.97
C ASP A 73 -14.31 -5.60 19.35
N ASN A 74 -13.57 -4.52 19.62
CA ASN A 74 -12.77 -4.34 20.83
C ASN A 74 -11.63 -5.36 21.06
N ASN A 75 -11.38 -6.28 20.13
CA ASN A 75 -10.23 -7.18 20.18
C ASN A 75 -9.05 -6.57 19.44
N LYS A 76 -7.88 -6.55 20.09
CA LYS A 76 -6.62 -6.10 19.48
C LYS A 76 -5.95 -7.27 18.77
N ILE A 77 -5.92 -7.24 17.44
CA ILE A 77 -5.38 -8.32 16.60
C ILE A 77 -4.17 -7.81 15.82
N LYS A 78 -3.07 -8.58 15.83
CA LYS A 78 -1.85 -8.23 15.09
C LYS A 78 -1.94 -8.66 13.63
N PHE A 79 -1.74 -7.72 12.72
CA PHE A 79 -1.61 -7.95 11.29
C PHE A 79 -0.20 -7.65 10.83
N ILE A 80 0.21 -8.32 9.77
CA ILE A 80 1.47 -8.12 9.08
C ILE A 80 1.12 -7.60 7.69
N GLU A 81 1.68 -6.46 7.32
CA GLU A 81 1.67 -5.98 5.95
C GLU A 81 2.62 -6.85 5.12
N GLU A 82 2.09 -7.44 4.05
CA GLU A 82 2.88 -8.09 3.02
C GLU A 82 2.77 -7.26 1.75
N ARG A 83 3.93 -6.80 1.25
CA ARG A 83 4.04 -6.01 0.02
C ARG A 83 5.01 -6.70 -0.92
N LYS A 84 4.58 -7.00 -2.14
CA LYS A 84 5.49 -7.36 -3.24
C LYS A 84 5.62 -6.20 -4.21
N ILE A 85 6.86 -5.77 -4.43
CA ILE A 85 7.17 -4.81 -5.49
C ILE A 85 7.80 -5.61 -6.63
N HIS A 86 7.14 -5.62 -7.79
CA HIS A 86 7.74 -6.17 -9.01
C HIS A 86 8.43 -5.05 -9.78
N VAL A 87 9.68 -5.29 -10.18
CA VAL A 87 10.62 -4.33 -10.79
C VAL A 87 9.99 -3.57 -11.96
N ASP A 88 9.16 -4.26 -12.72
CA ASP A 88 8.64 -3.77 -14.00
C ASP A 88 7.28 -3.06 -13.87
N SER A 89 6.64 -3.15 -12.70
CA SER A 89 5.20 -2.88 -12.62
C SER A 89 4.81 -1.60 -11.91
N GLY A 90 5.68 -0.85 -11.24
CA GLY A 90 5.24 0.43 -10.66
C GLY A 90 4.30 0.35 -9.45
N TYR A 91 3.60 -0.79 -9.28
CA TYR A 91 2.32 -0.88 -8.57
C TYR A 91 2.38 -1.88 -7.42
N TYR A 92 1.73 -1.51 -6.32
CA TYR A 92 1.56 -2.36 -5.13
C TYR A 92 0.40 -3.35 -5.28
N ASN A 93 0.19 -3.93 -6.47
CA ASN A 93 -0.94 -4.84 -6.73
C ASN A 93 -1.05 -6.00 -5.74
N ASP A 94 0.09 -6.43 -5.19
CA ASP A 94 0.21 -7.52 -4.22
C ASP A 94 0.50 -7.01 -2.80
N GLN A 95 -0.16 -5.91 -2.38
CA GLN A 95 -0.16 -5.46 -0.98
C GLN A 95 -1.45 -5.88 -0.26
N PHE A 96 -1.29 -6.53 0.89
CA PHE A 96 -2.40 -6.88 1.77
C PHE A 96 -1.89 -7.01 3.21
N LEU A 97 -2.82 -6.93 4.17
CA LEU A 97 -2.56 -7.27 5.56
C LEU A 97 -2.93 -8.72 5.81
N ILE A 98 -2.14 -9.44 6.61
CA ILE A 98 -2.42 -10.83 6.99
C ILE A 98 -2.22 -11.08 8.49
N CYS A 99 -3.17 -11.76 9.11
CA CYS A 99 -3.04 -12.29 10.45
C CYS A 99 -2.52 -13.74 10.41
N LYS A 100 -1.22 -13.94 10.61
CA LYS A 100 -0.60 -15.28 10.63
C LYS A 100 -0.88 -16.09 11.90
N ARG A 101 -1.27 -15.42 13.00
CA ARG A 101 -1.59 -16.05 14.29
C ARG A 101 -3.08 -16.37 14.46
N CYS A 102 -3.90 -16.03 13.47
CA CYS A 102 -5.32 -16.37 13.46
C CYS A 102 -5.50 -17.87 13.17
N LYS A 103 -6.62 -18.46 13.66
CA LYS A 103 -6.91 -19.90 13.47
C LYS A 103 -6.90 -20.33 12.00
N ALA A 104 -7.29 -19.42 11.12
CA ALA A 104 -7.14 -19.54 9.69
C ALA A 104 -6.57 -18.22 9.14
N PRO A 105 -5.82 -18.26 8.01
CA PRO A 105 -5.26 -17.06 7.41
C PRO A 105 -6.37 -16.06 7.09
N LEU A 106 -6.30 -14.91 7.77
CA LEU A 106 -7.25 -13.82 7.62
C LEU A 106 -6.52 -12.65 6.95
N ARG A 107 -7.01 -12.24 5.78
CA ARG A 107 -6.42 -11.18 4.97
C ARG A 107 -7.33 -9.96 4.89
N ILE A 108 -6.73 -8.79 4.74
CA ILE A 108 -7.41 -7.53 4.40
C ILE A 108 -6.67 -6.99 3.18
N LEU A 109 -7.37 -6.83 2.06
CA LEU A 109 -6.77 -6.24 0.86
C LEU A 109 -6.99 -4.72 0.87
N ASP A 110 -8.25 -4.33 0.81
CA ASP A 110 -8.66 -2.96 0.64
C ASP A 110 -9.59 -2.53 1.79
N VAL A 111 -9.55 -1.25 2.12
CA VAL A 111 -10.34 -0.67 3.20
C VAL A 111 -11.00 0.63 2.74
N VAL A 112 -12.24 0.88 3.17
CA VAL A 112 -12.95 2.14 2.93
C VAL A 112 -12.82 3.03 4.16
N LEU A 113 -12.35 4.26 4.00
CA LEU A 113 -12.24 5.22 5.09
C LEU A 113 -13.65 5.66 5.54
N LEU A 114 -14.04 5.37 6.78
CA LEU A 114 -15.35 5.74 7.32
C LEU A 114 -15.29 7.01 8.16
N GLU A 115 -14.32 7.09 9.07
CA GLU A 115 -14.26 8.17 10.05
C GLU A 115 -12.82 8.51 10.44
N ILE A 116 -12.56 9.79 10.70
CA ILE A 116 -11.27 10.29 11.20
C ILE A 116 -11.50 10.84 12.60
N LYS A 117 -11.02 10.11 13.62
CA LYS A 117 -11.04 10.52 15.03
C LYS A 117 -9.72 11.24 15.37
N PRO A 118 -9.60 11.91 16.53
CA PRO A 118 -8.36 12.60 16.90
C PRO A 118 -7.12 11.69 16.88
N GLU A 119 -7.19 10.53 17.52
CA GLU A 119 -6.06 9.60 17.67
C GLU A 119 -6.17 8.35 16.80
N LYS A 120 -7.33 8.10 16.20
CA LYS A 120 -7.62 6.88 15.45
C LYS A 120 -8.24 7.17 14.09
N ILE A 121 -8.18 6.19 13.21
CA ILE A 121 -8.88 6.18 11.93
C ILE A 121 -9.73 4.91 11.88
N VAL A 122 -10.97 5.06 11.43
CA VAL A 122 -11.95 3.98 11.33
C VAL A 122 -12.16 3.62 9.88
N PHE A 123 -12.09 2.34 9.58
CA PHE A 123 -12.28 1.82 8.22
C PHE A 123 -13.29 0.69 8.20
N LEU A 124 -13.95 0.51 7.05
CA LEU A 124 -14.62 -0.73 6.69
C LEU A 124 -13.62 -1.59 5.92
N ALA A 125 -13.20 -2.70 6.52
CA ALA A 125 -12.24 -3.61 5.89
C ALA A 125 -12.95 -4.79 5.22
N ASP A 126 -12.49 -5.13 4.02
CA ASP A 126 -12.88 -6.35 3.31
C ASP A 126 -11.95 -7.49 3.73
N PHE A 127 -12.49 -8.41 4.53
CA PHE A 127 -11.79 -9.58 5.02
C PHE A 127 -11.95 -10.77 4.08
N GLU A 128 -10.86 -11.51 3.91
CA GLU A 128 -10.82 -12.80 3.24
C GLU A 128 -10.25 -13.87 4.18
N LEU A 129 -11.07 -14.87 4.49
CA LEU A 129 -10.69 -16.02 5.33
C LEU A 129 -10.52 -17.26 4.44
N SER A 130 -9.35 -17.87 4.49
CA SER A 130 -9.07 -19.15 3.80
C SER A 130 -9.55 -20.32 4.65
N ILE A 131 -10.44 -21.17 4.10
CA ILE A 131 -11.03 -22.31 4.82
C ILE A 131 -10.20 -23.59 4.61
N ASP A 132 -9.62 -23.76 3.42
CA ASP A 132 -8.88 -24.95 3.01
C ASP A 132 -7.73 -24.61 2.04
N ASP A 133 -6.86 -25.59 1.78
CA ASP A 133 -5.79 -25.53 0.78
C ASP A 133 -6.33 -25.48 -0.67
N LYS A 134 -7.66 -25.55 -0.86
CA LYS A 134 -8.35 -25.67 -2.17
C LYS A 134 -8.99 -24.37 -2.65
N ALA A 135 -8.51 -23.23 -2.16
CA ALA A 135 -8.89 -21.89 -2.59
C ALA A 135 -10.34 -21.47 -2.26
N ASN A 136 -11.04 -22.18 -1.37
CA ASN A 136 -12.33 -21.68 -0.87
C ASN A 136 -12.09 -20.56 0.14
N THR A 137 -12.58 -19.36 -0.18
CA THR A 137 -12.48 -18.20 0.71
C THR A 137 -13.85 -17.65 1.11
N ILE A 138 -14.01 -17.32 2.39
CA ILE A 138 -15.16 -16.56 2.89
C ILE A 138 -14.77 -15.09 2.89
N LYS A 139 -15.61 -14.26 2.28
CA LYS A 139 -15.46 -12.81 2.28
C LYS A 139 -16.51 -12.17 3.18
N PHE A 140 -16.09 -11.25 4.03
CA PHE A 140 -16.98 -10.48 4.89
C PHE A 140 -16.42 -9.09 5.14
N LYS A 141 -17.29 -8.14 5.47
CA LYS A 141 -16.89 -6.77 5.81
C LYS A 141 -16.96 -6.55 7.31
N LYS A 142 -16.02 -5.79 7.85
CA LYS A 142 -16.06 -5.42 9.26
C LYS A 142 -15.36 -4.11 9.53
N GLU A 143 -15.89 -3.36 10.50
CA GLU A 143 -15.24 -2.15 10.98
C GLU A 143 -13.95 -2.49 11.70
N ILE A 144 -12.91 -1.71 11.41
CA ILE A 144 -11.63 -1.75 12.10
C ILE A 144 -11.24 -0.36 12.55
N GLU A 145 -10.62 -0.26 13.72
CA GLU A 145 -9.97 0.97 14.17
C GLU A 145 -8.46 0.78 14.20
N ILE A 146 -7.73 1.79 13.73
CA ILE A 146 -6.27 1.84 13.75
C ILE A 146 -5.84 3.12 14.42
N SER A 147 -4.84 3.03 15.28
CA SER A 147 -4.24 4.22 15.87
C SER A 147 -3.43 4.98 14.82
N LYS A 148 -3.52 6.31 14.80
CA LYS A 148 -2.76 7.13 13.83
C LYS A 148 -1.25 6.99 14.00
N ASN A 149 -0.77 6.70 15.21
CA ASN A 149 0.64 6.47 15.48
C ASN A 149 1.15 5.11 14.94
N GLU A 150 0.24 4.20 14.59
CA GLU A 150 0.52 2.87 14.04
C GLU A 150 0.53 2.89 12.48
N LEU A 151 0.20 4.03 11.86
CA LEU A 151 0.13 4.25 10.41
C LEU A 151 1.22 5.20 9.92
N ASP A 152 1.89 4.87 8.82
CA ASP A 152 2.72 5.82 8.08
C ASP A 152 1.87 6.56 7.04
N GLY A 153 0.95 5.85 6.37
CA GLY A 153 0.03 6.45 5.42
C GLY A 153 -1.02 5.49 4.86
N LEU A 154 -1.62 5.92 3.76
CA LEU A 154 -2.60 5.19 2.98
C LEU A 154 -2.21 5.24 1.50
N ILE A 155 -2.51 4.18 0.77
CA ILE A 155 -2.25 4.09 -0.67
C ILE A 155 -3.60 4.07 -1.40
N PHE A 156 -3.82 5.05 -2.28
CA PHE A 156 -4.99 5.17 -3.13
C PHE A 156 -5.00 4.04 -4.17
N LEU A 157 -6.19 3.52 -4.43
CA LEU A 157 -6.43 2.52 -5.48
C LEU A 157 -7.04 3.10 -6.76
N ASP A 158 -7.24 4.42 -6.80
CA ASP A 158 -7.66 5.14 -8.01
C ASP A 158 -6.45 5.70 -8.77
N SER A 159 -6.00 4.94 -9.76
CA SER A 159 -5.33 5.48 -10.93
C SER A 159 -6.10 5.07 -12.20
N LYS A 160 -7.41 5.36 -12.23
CA LYS A 160 -8.10 5.51 -13.52
C LYS A 160 -7.85 6.94 -14.00
N SER A 161 -6.73 7.12 -14.70
CA SER A 161 -6.60 8.15 -15.74
C SER A 161 -7.45 7.74 -16.95
#